data_AF-A0A7S2X9P8-F1
#
_entry.id   AF-A0A7S2X9P8-F1
#
_cell.length_a   1.000
_cell.length_b   1.000
_cell.length_c   1.000
_cell.angle_alpha   90.00
_cell.angle_beta   90.00
_cell.angle_gamma   90.00
#
_symmetry.space_group_name_H-M   'P 1'
#
loop_
_entity.id
_entity.type
_entity.pdbx_description
1 polymer ?
#
loop_
_entity_poly.entity_id
_entity_poly.type
_entity_poly.pdbx_seq_one_letter_code
_entity_poly.pdbx_strand_id
1 'polypeptide(L)'
;QRTLLLLLALETTTLRSGARATRSMSKYAYATLMTKDEFLPGAMALVASLRRHGTTHPMLVLHTGHLSEDVLGILNATGVRAVHVDRVPKSLLGRKPKPNGPFAHCYGDKWDE
;
A
#
# COMPACT_ATOMS: atom_id res chain seq x y z
N GLN A 1 -21.11 -46.16 -37.04
CA GLN A 1 -19.74 -45.70 -37.39
C GLN A 1 -19.87 -44.28 -37.92
N ARG A 2 -19.05 -43.34 -37.40
CA ARG A 2 -19.12 -41.87 -37.61
C ARG A 2 -20.32 -41.26 -36.88
N THR A 3 -20.22 -40.85 -35.62
CA THR A 3 -19.48 -39.66 -35.20
C THR A 3 -19.02 -39.85 -33.76
N LEU A 4 -17.77 -40.30 -33.64
CA LEU A 4 -17.02 -40.40 -32.40
C LEU A 4 -16.08 -39.20 -32.41
N LEU A 5 -16.46 -38.09 -31.75
CA LEU A 5 -15.59 -37.05 -31.20
C LEU A 5 -16.48 -35.93 -30.64
N LEU A 6 -16.06 -35.31 -29.54
CA LEU A 6 -16.56 -34.04 -28.96
C LEU A 6 -17.64 -34.04 -27.86
N LEU A 7 -17.65 -35.00 -26.93
CA LEU A 7 -18.30 -34.78 -25.61
C LEU A 7 -17.53 -35.44 -24.45
N LEU A 8 -16.23 -35.14 -24.33
CA LEU A 8 -15.60 -35.10 -23.00
C LEU A 8 -15.84 -33.69 -22.45
N ALA A 9 -17.08 -33.45 -22.06
CA ALA A 9 -17.41 -32.35 -21.18
C ALA A 9 -16.61 -32.59 -19.90
N LEU A 10 -15.66 -31.69 -19.63
CA LEU A 10 -14.84 -31.70 -18.42
C LEU A 10 -15.76 -31.59 -17.22
N GLU A 11 -16.14 -32.74 -16.69
CA GLU A 11 -16.50 -32.90 -15.29
C GLU A 11 -15.37 -32.35 -14.42
N THR A 12 -15.75 -31.75 -13.29
CA THR A 12 -14.91 -31.11 -12.25
C THR A 12 -14.66 -29.60 -12.39
N THR A 13 -15.74 -28.84 -12.57
CA THR A 13 -15.78 -27.45 -12.10
C THR A 13 -15.69 -27.39 -10.56
N THR A 14 -14.44 -27.23 -10.11
CA THR A 14 -14.03 -26.29 -9.05
C THR A 14 -14.54 -26.56 -7.63
N LEU A 15 -13.78 -27.36 -6.89
CA LEU A 15 -13.65 -27.19 -5.44
C LEU A 15 -12.92 -25.85 -5.18
N ARG A 16 -13.65 -24.72 -5.18
CA ARG A 16 -13.10 -23.45 -4.71
C ARG A 16 -13.09 -23.49 -3.19
N SER A 17 -11.99 -24.04 -2.69
CA SER A 17 -11.50 -24.01 -1.32
C SER A 17 -11.97 -22.76 -0.58
N GLY A 18 -12.95 -22.97 0.31
CA GLY A 18 -13.33 -22.04 1.37
C GLY A 18 -12.30 -22.01 2.50
N ALA A 19 -11.00 -22.13 2.18
CA ALA A 19 -9.95 -21.76 3.11
C ALA A 19 -9.98 -20.23 3.21
N ARG A 20 -10.76 -19.72 4.16
CA ARG A 20 -10.52 -18.41 4.76
C ARG A 20 -9.11 -18.49 5.31
N ALA A 21 -8.13 -18.17 4.47
CA ALA A 21 -6.75 -18.07 4.85
C ALA A 21 -6.76 -17.08 6.00
N THR A 22 -6.59 -17.61 7.21
CA THR A 22 -6.24 -16.80 8.37
C THR A 22 -4.85 -16.31 8.05
N ARG A 23 -4.75 -15.26 7.22
CA ARG A 23 -3.56 -14.43 7.17
C ARG A 23 -3.35 -14.09 8.63
N SER A 24 -2.29 -14.64 9.21
CA SER A 24 -1.67 -14.08 10.39
C SER A 24 -1.46 -12.61 10.04
N MET A 25 -2.43 -11.79 10.44
CA MET A 25 -2.40 -10.37 10.18
C MET A 25 -1.31 -9.89 11.12
N SER A 26 -0.12 -9.70 10.58
CA SER A 26 0.94 -9.00 11.29
C SER A 26 0.31 -7.78 11.96
N LYS A 27 0.43 -7.68 13.29
CA LYS A 27 -0.12 -6.56 14.06
C LYS A 27 0.49 -5.22 13.62
N TYR A 28 1.64 -5.28 12.96
CA TYR A 28 2.43 -4.12 12.54
C TYR A 28 2.74 -4.17 11.05
N ALA A 29 2.87 -3.00 10.44
CA ALA A 29 3.28 -2.81 9.06
C ALA A 29 4.08 -1.50 8.97
N TYR A 30 4.98 -1.43 8.00
CA TYR A 30 5.60 -0.15 7.63
C TYR A 30 4.73 0.52 6.57
N ALA A 31 4.47 1.81 6.75
CA ALA A 31 3.68 2.61 5.82
C ALA A 31 4.47 3.84 5.40
N THR A 32 4.35 4.21 4.13
CA THR A 32 4.81 5.49 3.60
C THR A 32 3.69 6.16 2.80
N LEU A 33 3.79 7.47 2.58
CA LEU A 33 2.78 8.26 1.87
C LEU A 33 3.33 8.77 0.55
N MET A 34 2.64 8.46 -0.54
CA MET A 34 2.88 9.00 -1.87
C MET A 34 1.72 9.87 -2.31
N THR A 35 2.00 11.10 -2.74
CA THR A 35 0.95 12.01 -3.25
C THR A 35 0.99 12.16 -4.77
N LYS A 36 2.08 11.71 -5.40
CA LYS A 36 2.37 11.77 -6.84
C LYS A 36 3.23 10.57 -7.23
N ASP A 37 3.20 10.23 -8.51
CA ASP A 37 4.00 9.15 -9.12
C ASP A 37 5.52 9.38 -8.99
N GLU A 38 5.94 10.64 -9.05
CA GLU A 38 7.34 11.09 -8.92
C GLU A 38 8.00 10.63 -7.61
N PHE A 39 7.22 10.29 -6.58
CA PHE A 39 7.74 9.78 -5.31
C PHE A 39 8.04 8.28 -5.32
N LEU A 40 7.73 7.56 -6.40
CA LEU A 40 7.97 6.12 -6.51
C LEU A 40 9.43 5.74 -6.23
N PRO A 41 10.46 6.43 -6.78
CA PRO A 41 11.85 6.08 -6.49
C PRO A 41 12.17 6.15 -4.99
N GLY A 42 11.66 7.16 -4.29
CA GLY A 42 11.85 7.30 -2.84
C GLY A 42 11.15 6.20 -2.05
N ALA A 43 9.91 5.86 -2.41
CA ALA A 43 9.19 4.75 -1.80
C ALA A 43 9.91 3.41 -2.02
N MET A 44 10.42 3.17 -3.23
CA MET A 44 11.17 1.96 -3.56
C MET A 44 12.52 1.89 -2.85
N ALA A 45 13.22 3.02 -2.71
CA ALA A 45 14.45 3.08 -1.93
C ALA A 45 14.21 2.72 -0.45
N LEU A 46 13.12 3.22 0.15
CA LEU A 46 12.71 2.86 1.50
C LEU A 46 12.39 1.36 1.61
N VAL A 47 11.61 0.82 0.67
CA VAL A 47 11.29 -0.63 0.61
C VAL A 47 12.55 -1.47 0.53
N ALA A 48 13.48 -1.11 -0.36
CA ALA A 48 14.75 -1.81 -0.52
C ALA A 48 15.59 -1.74 0.77
N SER A 49 15.67 -0.57 1.41
CA SER A 49 16.39 -0.40 2.67
C SER A 49 15.83 -1.29 3.78
N LEU A 50 14.52 -1.27 4.00
CA LEU A 50 13.88 -2.08 5.04
C LEU A 50 14.05 -3.59 4.79
N ARG A 51 13.98 -4.02 3.53
CA ARG A 51 14.25 -5.42 3.14
C ARG A 51 15.69 -5.84 3.40
N ARG A 52 16.66 -4.97 3.11
CA ARG A 52 18.08 -5.25 3.41
C ARG A 52 18.32 -5.45 4.91
N HIS A 53 17.52 -4.82 5.77
CA HIS A 53 17.57 -4.98 7.22
C HIS A 53 16.72 -6.16 7.73
N GLY A 54 16.22 -7.03 6.84
CA GLY A 54 15.54 -8.26 7.23
C GLY A 54 14.11 -8.09 7.73
N THR A 55 13.42 -7.00 7.36
CA THR A 55 12.02 -6.85 7.76
C THR A 55 11.14 -7.96 7.19
N THR A 56 10.29 -8.52 8.05
CA THR A 56 9.23 -9.46 7.68
C THR A 56 7.84 -8.82 7.71
N HIS A 57 7.77 -7.54 8.11
CA HIS A 57 6.51 -6.82 8.22
C HIS A 57 6.00 -6.39 6.83
N PRO A 58 4.67 -6.37 6.61
CA PRO A 58 4.09 -5.86 5.37
C PRO A 58 4.49 -4.42 5.09
N MET A 59 4.65 -4.10 3.79
CA MET A 59 4.94 -2.76 3.30
C MET A 59 3.68 -2.15 2.66
N LEU A 60 3.29 -0.96 3.12
CA LEU A 60 2.13 -0.22 2.63
C LEU A 60 2.55 1.11 2.01
N VAL A 61 1.93 1.45 0.89
CA VAL A 61 2.01 2.79 0.30
C VAL A 61 0.61 3.40 0.36
N LEU A 62 0.46 4.43 1.19
CA LEU A 62 -0.74 5.25 1.25
C LEU A 62 -0.69 6.26 0.10
N HIS A 63 -1.82 6.49 -0.58
CA HIS A 63 -1.88 7.52 -1.61
C HIS A 63 -3.19 8.33 -1.58
N THR A 64 -3.06 9.65 -1.74
CA THR A 64 -4.17 10.61 -1.64
C THR A 64 -4.76 11.05 -2.98
N GLY A 65 -4.26 10.50 -4.07
CA GLY A 65 -4.70 10.80 -5.43
C GLY A 65 -4.68 9.55 -6.30
N HIS A 66 -4.88 9.74 -7.60
CA HIS A 66 -4.71 8.68 -8.58
C HIS A 66 -3.21 8.51 -8.84
N LEU A 67 -2.70 7.30 -8.59
CA LEU A 67 -1.41 6.88 -9.12
C LEU A 67 -1.66 6.26 -10.49
N SER A 68 -0.72 6.39 -11.42
CA SER A 68 -0.84 5.69 -12.70
C SER A 68 -0.87 4.17 -12.52
N GLU A 69 -1.48 3.47 -13.48
CA GLU A 69 -1.52 2.01 -13.50
C GLU A 69 -0.10 1.39 -13.52
N ASP A 70 0.85 2.05 -14.18
CA ASP A 70 2.26 1.63 -14.19
C ASP A 70 2.87 1.62 -12.79
N VAL A 71 2.65 2.70 -12.02
CA VAL A 71 3.12 2.80 -10.63
C VAL A 71 2.45 1.74 -9.76
N LEU A 72 1.14 1.55 -9.90
CA LEU A 72 0.42 0.50 -9.17
C LEU A 72 0.92 -0.90 -9.53
N GLY A 73 1.24 -1.14 -10.81
CA GLY A 73 1.82 -2.37 -11.31
C GLY A 73 3.17 -2.66 -10.67
N ILE A 74 4.06 -1.65 -10.59
CA ILE A 74 5.36 -1.77 -9.94
C ILE A 74 5.22 -2.05 -8.44
N LEU A 75 4.33 -1.34 -7.74
CA LEU A 75 4.08 -1.58 -6.32
C LEU A 75 3.59 -3.02 -6.07
N ASN A 76 2.64 -3.49 -6.88
CA ASN A 76 2.12 -4.85 -6.76
C ASN A 76 3.19 -5.91 -7.08
N ALA A 77 3.93 -5.74 -8.17
CA ALA A 77 5.02 -6.66 -8.57
C ALA A 77 6.12 -6.74 -7.51
N THR A 78 6.33 -5.66 -6.77
CA THR A 78 7.32 -5.61 -5.69
C THR A 78 6.76 -6.08 -4.35
N GLY A 79 5.49 -6.51 -4.27
CA GLY A 79 4.85 -7.00 -3.05
C GLY A 79 4.51 -5.90 -2.05
N VAL A 80 4.42 -4.65 -2.51
CA VAL A 80 4.01 -3.48 -1.74
C VAL A 80 2.53 -3.23 -1.98
N ARG A 81 1.75 -3.13 -0.89
CA ARG A 81 0.30 -2.93 -1.02
C ARG A 81 -0.03 -1.45 -1.08
N ALA A 82 -0.53 -0.99 -2.22
CA ALA A 82 -1.09 0.34 -2.38
C ALA A 82 -2.45 0.45 -1.67
N VAL A 83 -2.65 1.53 -0.92
CA VAL A 83 -3.88 1.82 -0.19
C VAL A 83 -4.28 3.27 -0.46
N HIS A 84 -5.44 3.45 -1.08
CA HIS A 84 -6.00 4.78 -1.26
C HIS A 84 -6.49 5.35 0.07
N VAL A 85 -6.19 6.61 0.33
CA VAL A 85 -6.64 7.32 1.53
C VAL A 85 -7.16 8.70 1.16
N ASP A 86 -8.36 9.01 1.63
CA ASP A 86 -8.95 10.33 1.43
C ASP A 86 -8.30 11.37 2.34
N ARG A 87 -8.24 12.61 1.84
CA ARG A 87 -7.78 13.74 2.65
C ARG A 87 -8.90 14.14 3.61
N VAL A 88 -8.54 14.28 4.88
CA VAL A 88 -9.45 14.85 5.87
C VAL A 88 -9.74 16.30 5.51
N PRO A 89 -11.02 16.73 5.47
CA PRO A 89 -11.38 18.12 5.28
C PRO A 89 -10.67 19.01 6.30
N LYS A 90 -10.11 20.14 5.84
CA LYS A 90 -9.41 21.08 6.73
C LYS A 90 -10.29 21.62 7.86
N SER A 91 -11.60 21.65 7.67
CA SER A 91 -12.58 22.04 8.69
C SER A 91 -12.64 21.09 9.88
N LEU A 92 -12.25 19.83 9.69
CA LEU A 92 -12.19 18.81 10.74
C LEU A 92 -10.81 18.75 11.40
N LEU A 93 -9.80 19.40 10.81
CA LEU A 93 -8.50 19.56 11.46
C LEU A 93 -8.66 20.62 12.56
N GLY A 94 -8.30 20.27 13.80
CA GLY A 94 -8.26 21.21 14.90
C GLY A 94 -7.40 22.44 14.57
N ARG A 95 -7.61 23.55 15.29
CA ARG A 95 -6.80 24.76 15.13
C ARG A 95 -5.31 24.41 15.20
N LYS A 96 -4.49 24.99 14.31
CA LYS A 96 -3.03 24.83 14.38
C LYS A 96 -2.57 25.10 15.82
N PRO A 97 -1.75 24.23 16.42
CA PRO A 97 -1.21 24.47 17.74
C PRO A 97 -0.42 25.78 17.72
N LYS A 98 -0.52 26.56 18.80
CA LYS A 98 0.31 27.77 18.95
C LYS A 98 1.78 27.33 19.00
N PRO A 99 2.70 28.06 18.36
CA PRO A 99 4.11 27.67 18.28
C PRO A 99 4.80 27.51 19.64
N ASN A 100 4.25 28.09 20.71
CA ASN A 100 4.74 27.97 22.10
C ASN A 100 3.69 27.32 23.03
N GLY A 101 2.81 26.46 22.48
CA GLY A 101 1.81 25.75 23.26
C GLY A 101 2.40 24.53 23.97
N PRO A 102 1.81 24.07 25.10
CA PRO A 102 2.33 22.95 25.88
C PRO A 102 2.30 21.59 25.17
N PHE A 103 1.67 21.50 23.99
CA PHE A 103 1.42 20.23 23.28
C PHE A 103 2.16 20.10 21.94
N ALA A 104 2.87 21.12 21.46
CA ALA A 104 3.64 21.01 20.22
C ALA A 104 4.84 21.98 20.21
N HIS A 105 6.05 21.42 20.26
CA HIS A 105 7.22 22.10 19.70
C HIS A 105 7.10 22.02 18.18
N CYS A 106 6.62 23.09 17.55
CA CYS A 106 6.73 23.21 16.10
C CYS A 106 8.23 23.37 15.78
N TYR A 107 8.84 22.39 15.11
CA TYR A 107 10.13 22.63 14.48
C TYR A 107 9.94 23.80 13.51
N GLY A 108 10.66 24.90 13.76
CA GLY A 108 10.46 26.18 13.08
C GLY A 108 10.65 26.06 11.56
N ASP A 109 10.14 27.05 10.83
CA ASP A 109 10.11 27.12 9.36
C ASP A 109 11.50 27.22 8.68
N LYS A 110 12.60 26.97 9.40
CA LYS A 110 13.96 27.03 8.90
C LYS A 110 14.63 25.68 9.05
N TRP A 111 14.79 25.01 7.93
CA TRP A 111 15.89 24.09 7.73
C TRP A 111 17.09 24.98 7.45
N ASP A 112 17.90 25.26 8.46
CA ASP A 112 19.19 25.90 8.23
C ASP A 112 20.05 24.88 7.44
N GLU A 113 20.42 25.24 6.22
CA GLU A 113 21.37 24.51 5.36
C GLU A 113 22.81 24.65 5.86
#